data_AF-A0A661QU27-F1
#
_entry.id   AF-A0A661QU27-F1
#
_cell.length_a   1.000
_cell.length_b   1.000
_cell.length_c   1.000
_cell.angle_alpha   90.00
_cell.angle_beta   90.00
_cell.angle_gamma   90.00
#
_symmetry.space_group_name_H-M   'P 1'
#
loop_
_entity.id
_entity.type
_entity.pdbx_description
1 polymer ?
#
loop_
_entity_poly.entity_id
_entity_poly.type
_entity_poly.pdbx_seq_one_letter_code
_entity_poly.pdbx_strand_id
1 'polypeptide(L)' 'MAILKSKSPSCGTDLIYDGTFENRLIAGMGVTTAVLRRHGVLVSEQRDTP' A
#
# COMPACT_ATOMS: atom_id res chain seq x y z
N MET A 1 0.58 -3.84 14.63
CA MET A 1 0.45 -4.48 13.29
C MET A 1 -0.72 -3.81 12.59
N ALA A 2 -0.50 -3.26 11.39
CA ALA A 2 -1.56 -2.63 10.60
C ALA A 2 -1.86 -3.50 9.37
N ILE A 3 -3.13 -3.84 9.16
CA ILE A 3 -3.60 -4.59 7.99
C ILE A 3 -4.18 -3.58 6.99
N LEU A 4 -3.61 -3.55 5.79
CA LEU A 4 -3.89 -2.52 4.80
C LEU A 4 -4.41 -3.12 3.49
N LYS A 5 -5.39 -2.46 2.86
CA LYS A 5 -5.98 -2.91 1.60
C LYS A 5 -4.95 -2.75 0.48
N SER A 6 -4.67 -3.85 -0.21
CA SER A 6 -3.72 -3.97 -1.33
C SER A 6 -3.98 -2.91 -2.41
N LYS A 7 -2.91 -2.40 -3.05
CA LYS A 7 -2.91 -1.50 -4.22
C LYS A 7 -3.38 -0.05 -4.02
N SER A 8 -3.84 0.34 -2.84
CA SER A 8 -4.23 1.74 -2.57
C SER A 8 -3.01 2.68 -2.54
N PRO A 9 -3.08 3.90 -3.11
CA PRO A 9 -2.00 4.90 -3.01
C PRO A 9 -1.73 5.39 -1.59
N SER A 10 -2.62 5.10 -0.64
CA SER A 10 -2.38 5.38 0.79
C SER A 10 -1.78 4.18 1.52
N CYS A 11 -2.20 2.96 1.15
CA CYS A 11 -2.05 1.76 1.97
C CYS A 11 -1.25 0.63 1.32
N GLY A 12 -0.85 0.76 0.05
CA GLY A 12 -0.02 -0.20 -0.66
C GLY A 12 1.39 -0.30 -0.06
N THR A 13 1.96 -1.49 -0.05
CA THR A 13 3.30 -1.75 0.49
C THR A 13 4.38 -1.78 -0.58
N ASP A 14 4.04 -2.27 -1.77
CA ASP A 14 4.99 -2.51 -2.86
C ASP A 14 4.53 -1.93 -4.21
N LEU A 15 3.21 -1.96 -4.45
CA LEU A 15 2.57 -1.45 -5.66
C LEU A 15 1.41 -0.53 -5.29
N ILE A 16 1.38 0.66 -5.90
CA ILE A 16 0.30 1.64 -5.74
C ILE A 16 -0.26 2.01 -7.11
N TYR A 17 -1.54 2.37 -7.17
CA TYR A 17 -2.07 3.02 -8.36
C TYR A 17 -1.39 4.37 -8.58
N ASP A 18 -1.03 4.64 -9.83
CA ASP A 18 -0.37 5.87 -10.26
C ASP A 18 -1.27 7.13 -10.23
N GLY A 19 -2.57 6.95 -9.98
CA GLY A 19 -3.55 8.04 -9.91
C GLY A 19 -4.04 8.55 -11.27
N THR A 20 -3.66 7.91 -12.38
CA THR A 20 -4.12 8.29 -13.73
C THR A 20 -5.50 7.72 -14.07
N PHE A 21 -6.09 6.93 -13.17
CA PHE A 21 -7.31 6.13 -13.40
C PHE A 21 -7.18 5.11 -14.55
N GLU A 22 -5.97 4.91 -15.09
CA GLU A 22 -5.69 3.90 -16.11
C GLU A 22 -5.45 2.49 -15.52
N ASN A 23 -5.79 2.27 -14.25
CA ASN A 23 -5.51 1.03 -13.50
C ASN A 23 -4.02 0.62 -13.50
N ARG A 24 -3.12 1.58 -13.72
CA ARG A 24 -1.69 1.31 -13.76
C ARG A 24 -1.11 1.25 -12.35
N LEU A 25 -0.43 0.14 -12.08
CA LEU A 25 0.32 -0.06 -10.84
C LEU A 25 1.76 0.35 -11.07
N ILE A 26 2.29 1.16 -10.16
CA ILE A 26 3.70 1.56 -10.13
C ILE A 26 4.35 1.06 -8.85
N ALA A 27 5.65 0.77 -8.93
CA ALA A 27 6.45 0.47 -7.75
C ALA A 27 6.46 1.71 -6.85
N GLY A 28 5.91 1.56 -5.65
CA GLY A 28 5.69 2.67 -4.76
C GLY A 28 5.03 2.23 -3.46
N MET A 29 5.27 3.01 -2.42
CA MET A 29 4.73 2.76 -1.10
C MET A 29 3.66 3.80 -0.80
N GLY A 30 2.53 3.35 -0.27
CA GLY A 30 1.46 4.25 0.12
C GLY A 30 1.90 5.18 1.25
N VAL A 31 1.37 6.40 1.27
CA VAL A 31 1.77 7.44 2.24
C VAL A 31 1.60 6.96 3.69
N THR A 32 0.49 6.28 3.99
CA THR A 32 0.22 5.69 5.31
C THR A 32 1.22 4.60 5.65
N THR A 33 1.53 3.71 4.68
CA THR A 33 2.54 2.67 4.85
C THR A 33 3.92 3.24 5.15
N ALA A 34 4.32 4.29 4.43
CA ALA A 34 5.62 4.93 4.62
C ALA A 34 5.76 5.56 6.02
N VAL A 35 4.71 6.22 6.52
CA VAL A 35 4.68 6.79 7.88
C VAL A 35 4.72 5.68 8.92
N LEU A 36 3.87 4.65 8.79
CA LEU A 36 3.82 3.52 9.71
C LEU A 36 5.17 2.78 9.78
N ARG A 37 5.81 2.49 8.64
CA ARG A 37 7.13 1.87 8.60
C ARG A 37 8.21 2.73 9.25
N ARG A 38 8.19 4.05 9.03
CA ARG A 38 9.12 4.99 9.69
C ARG A 38 8.97 4.98 11.22
N HIS A 39 7.76 4.76 11.72
CA HIS A 39 7.49 4.63 13.16
C HIS A 39 7.68 3.21 13.71
N GLY A 40 8.29 2.29 12.95
CA GLY A 40 8.56 0.91 13.40
C GLY A 40 7.31 0.02 13.44
N VAL A 41 6.21 0.44 12.82
CA VAL A 41 4.99 -0.36 12.74
C VAL A 41 5.12 -1.36 11.59
N LEU A 42 4.96 -2.64 11.92
CA LEU A 42 4.78 -3.71 10.95
C LEU A 42 3.47 -3.50 10.18
N VAL A 43 3.62 -3.29 8.87
CA VAL A 43 2.51 -3.16 7.91
C VAL A 43 2.45 -4.44 7.09
N SER A 44 1.27 -5.05 7.05
CA SER A 44 0.96 -6.21 6.21
C SER A 44 -0.20 -5.89 5.29
N GLU A 45 -0.06 -6.26 4.02
CA GLU A 45 -1.14 -6.16 3.05
C GLU A 45 -2.15 -7.29 3.25
N GLN A 46 -3.44 -6.95 3.22
CA GLN A 46 -4.50 -7.94 3.14
C GLN A 46 -4.61 -8.42 1.69
N ARG A 47 -4.01 -9.59 1.42
CA ARG A 47 -4.31 -10.34 0.20
C ARG A 47 -5.70 -10.94 0.37
N ASP A 48 -6.66 -10.39 -0.38
CA ASP A 48 -7.95 -11.02 -0.60
C ASP A 48 -7.65 -12.36 -1.29
N THR A 49 -7.70 -13.45 -0.51
CA THR A 49 -7.69 -14.81 -1.05
C THR A 49 -8.94 -15.01 -1.91
N PRO A 50 -8.84 -15.73 -3.04
CA PRO A 50 -9.94 -15.91 -3.98
C PRO A 50 -11.18 -16.55 -3.36
#